data_AF-A0A7X8E6D9-F1
#
_entry.id   AF-A0A7X8E6D9-F1
#
_cell.length_a   1.000
_cell.length_b   1.000
_cell.length_c   1.000
_cell.angle_alpha   90.00
_cell.angle_beta   90.00
_cell.angle_gamma   90.00
#
_symmetry.space_group_name_H-M   'P 1'
#
loop_
_entity.id
_entity.type
_entity.pdbx_description
1 polymer ?
#
loop_
_entity_poly.entity_id
_entity_poly.type
_entity_poly.pdbx_seq_one_letter_code
_entity_poly.pdbx_strand_id
1 'polypeptide(L)'
;MDIGRILIFTPLAIYCFYSFRKSKLDIYLMFGALSWYGIFYPGKHNLYQFLQQPLKTIVNLITMFLLLRIFIPLFVPYLKKSIQDYKEYKEYKE
;
A
#
# COMPACT_ATOMS: atom_id res chain seq x y z
N MET A 1 -18.15 12.74 8.85
CA MET A 1 -16.97 11.88 9.10
C MET A 1 -17.49 10.47 9.31
N ASP A 2 -17.10 9.52 8.46
CA ASP A 2 -17.57 8.13 8.57
C ASP A 2 -16.84 7.42 9.73
N ILE A 3 -17.25 7.74 10.96
CA ILE A 3 -16.69 7.16 12.20
C ILE A 3 -16.76 5.63 12.16
N GLY A 4 -17.80 5.06 11.55
CA GLY A 4 -17.93 3.61 11.35
C GLY A 4 -16.77 3.01 10.56
N ARG A 5 -16.23 3.71 9.55
CA ARG A 5 -15.06 3.23 8.80
C ARG A 5 -13.82 3.23 9.67
N ILE A 6 -13.60 4.29 10.44
CA ILE A 6 -12.45 4.38 11.35
C ILE A 6 -12.51 3.25 12.39
N LEU A 7 -13.69 2.99 12.97
CA LEU A 7 -13.91 1.91 13.94
C LEU A 7 -13.64 0.52 13.38
N ILE A 8 -13.94 0.27 12.11
CA ILE A 8 -13.73 -1.05 11.48
C ILE A 8 -12.29 -1.20 10.96
N PHE A 9 -11.79 -0.21 10.23
CA PHE A 9 -10.49 -0.33 9.55
C PHE A 9 -9.30 -0.12 10.49
N THR A 10 -9.45 0.60 11.60
CA THR A 10 -8.35 0.79 12.57
C THR A 10 -7.91 -0.52 13.24
N PRO A 11 -8.80 -1.31 13.89
CA PRO A 11 -8.40 -2.58 14.48
C PRO A 11 -7.89 -3.56 13.43
N LEU A 12 -8.47 -3.54 12.22
CA LEU A 12 -8.00 -4.36 11.11
C LEU A 12 -6.58 -3.97 10.68
N ALA A 13 -6.29 -2.68 10.50
CA ALA A 13 -4.95 -2.20 10.19
C ALA A 13 -3.94 -2.61 11.27
N ILE A 14 -4.28 -2.43 12.55
CA ILE A 14 -3.43 -2.83 13.69
C ILE A 14 -3.15 -4.34 13.66
N TYR A 15 -4.19 -5.16 13.49
CA TYR A 15 -4.05 -6.61 13.40
C TYR A 15 -3.17 -7.04 12.23
N CYS A 16 -3.37 -6.45 11.04
CA CYS A 16 -2.59 -6.72 9.85
C CYS A 16 -1.12 -6.33 10.03
N PHE A 17 -0.83 -5.14 10.54
CA PHE A 17 0.55 -4.70 10.77
C PHE A 17 1.27 -5.53 11.86
N TYR A 18 0.56 -5.91 12.92
CA TYR A 18 1.09 -6.80 13.95
C TYR A 18 1.38 -8.20 13.39
N SER A 19 0.44 -8.76 12.63
CA SER A 19 0.59 -10.08 12.01
C SER A 19 1.71 -10.09 10.97
N PHE A 20 1.86 -9.02 10.18
CA PHE A 20 2.98 -8.83 9.27
C PHE A 20 4.33 -8.79 10.01
N ARG A 21 4.41 -8.07 11.14
CA ARG A 21 5.63 -8.03 11.95
C ARG A 21 6.10 -9.42 12.38
N LYS A 22 5.17 -10.31 12.74
CA LYS A 22 5.44 -11.68 13.22
C LYS A 22 5.70 -12.67 12.08
N SER A 23 4.84 -12.69 11.05
CA SER A 23 4.86 -13.70 9.98
C SER A 23 5.69 -13.32 8.75
N LYS A 24 5.91 -12.02 8.54
CA LYS A 24 6.50 -11.43 7.32
C LYS A 24 5.75 -11.75 6.02
N LEU A 25 4.51 -12.25 6.09
CA LEU A 25 3.72 -12.54 4.89
C LEU A 25 3.17 -11.25 4.27
N ASP A 26 3.50 -11.01 2.99
CA ASP A 26 3.14 -9.78 2.28
C ASP A 26 1.62 -9.54 2.21
N ILE A 27 0.82 -10.60 2.26
CA ILE A 27 -0.65 -10.50 2.29
C ILE A 27 -1.15 -9.63 3.45
N TYR A 28 -0.53 -9.74 4.63
CA TYR A 28 -0.89 -8.90 5.78
C TYR A 28 -0.48 -7.44 5.57
N LEU A 29 0.64 -7.20 4.90
CA LEU A 29 1.06 -5.83 4.55
C LEU A 29 0.10 -5.21 3.52
N MET A 30 -0.34 -5.98 2.53
CA MET A 30 -1.33 -5.54 1.54
C MET A 30 -2.67 -5.20 2.20
N PHE A 31 -3.23 -6.09 3.02
CA PHE A 31 -4.47 -5.81 3.74
C PHE A 31 -4.33 -4.67 4.76
N GLY A 32 -3.18 -4.55 5.41
CA GLY A 32 -2.86 -3.43 6.29
C GLY A 32 -2.83 -2.09 5.55
N ALA A 33 -2.21 -2.04 4.37
CA ALA A 33 -2.18 -0.86 3.52
C ALA A 33 -3.56 -0.51 2.93
N LEU A 34 -4.35 -1.51 2.53
CA LEU A 34 -5.74 -1.31 2.11
C LEU A 34 -6.60 -0.74 3.24
N SER A 35 -6.43 -1.25 4.46
CA SER A 35 -7.14 -0.76 5.64
C SER A 35 -6.72 0.65 5.99
N TRP A 36 -5.42 0.96 5.95
CA TRP A 36 -4.89 2.32 6.09
C TRP A 36 -5.49 3.27 5.07
N TYR A 37 -5.49 2.88 3.79
CA TYR A 37 -6.11 3.68 2.74
C TYR A 37 -7.60 3.89 2.99
N GLY A 38 -8.30 2.83 3.42
CA GLY A 38 -9.71 2.82 3.80
C GLY A 38 -10.09 3.81 4.90
N ILE A 39 -9.17 4.11 5.81
CA ILE A 39 -9.37 5.09 6.89
C ILE A 39 -9.29 6.52 6.35
N PHE A 40 -8.30 6.81 5.50
CA PHE A 40 -7.92 8.20 5.20
C PHE A 40 -8.52 8.78 3.92
N TYR A 41 -8.67 7.98 2.86
CA TYR A 41 -8.91 8.51 1.51
C TYR A 41 -10.33 8.32 0.94
N PRO A 42 -11.08 7.24 1.19
CA PRO A 42 -12.38 7.06 0.55
C PRO A 42 -13.49 7.87 1.22
N GLY A 43 -14.42 8.37 0.39
CA GLY A 43 -15.64 9.10 0.82
C GLY A 43 -15.57 10.62 0.64
N LYS A 44 -16.74 11.27 0.59
CA LYS A 44 -16.88 12.72 0.39
C LYS A 44 -16.35 13.55 1.55
N HIS A 45 -16.35 12.97 2.76
CA HIS A 45 -15.87 13.57 4.01
C HIS A 45 -14.84 12.64 4.65
N ASN A 46 -13.78 12.34 3.90
CA ASN A 46 -12.72 11.44 4.34
C ASN A 46 -11.84 12.07 5.45
N LEU A 47 -11.19 11.23 6.26
CA LEU A 47 -10.43 11.71 7.41
C LEU A 47 -9.25 12.61 6.97
N TYR A 48 -8.66 12.34 5.81
CA TYR A 48 -7.55 13.14 5.27
C TYR A 48 -7.92 14.62 5.05
N GLN A 49 -9.17 14.92 4.66
CA GLN A 49 -9.62 16.30 4.49
C GLN A 49 -9.68 17.07 5.81
N PHE A 50 -10.08 16.40 6.90
CA PHE A 50 -10.23 17.01 8.24
C PHE A 50 -8.92 17.19 9.00
N LEU A 51 -7.87 16.45 8.63
CA LEU A 51 -6.55 16.63 9.24
C LEU A 51 -6.04 18.06 8.95
N GLN A 52 -5.35 18.67 9.90
CA GLN A 52 -4.58 19.89 9.65
C GLN A 52 -3.10 19.51 9.40
N GLN A 53 -2.30 20.46 8.92
CA GLN A 53 -0.85 20.28 8.98
C GLN A 53 -0.40 20.31 10.46
N PRO A 54 0.58 19.48 10.89
CA PRO A 54 1.49 18.64 10.10
C PRO A 54 0.99 17.20 9.85
N LEU A 55 -0.16 16.82 10.41
CA LEU A 55 -0.66 15.43 10.37
C LEU A 55 -0.90 14.92 8.94
N LYS A 56 -1.37 15.78 8.03
CA LYS A 56 -1.48 15.41 6.60
C LYS A 56 -0.15 14.94 6.00
N THR A 57 0.95 15.62 6.35
CA THR A 57 2.28 15.29 5.86
C THR A 57 2.71 13.92 6.36
N ILE A 58 2.47 13.63 7.65
CA ILE A 58 2.77 12.33 8.25
C ILE A 58 1.96 11.22 7.56
N VAL A 59 0.66 11.42 7.34
CA VAL A 59 -0.19 10.45 6.65
C VAL A 59 0.32 10.19 5.23
N ASN A 60 0.69 11.24 4.49
CA ASN A 60 1.23 11.08 3.14
C ASN A 60 2.57 10.33 3.13
N LEU A 61 3.47 10.61 4.07
CA LEU A 61 4.73 9.89 4.20
C LEU A 61 4.51 8.40 4.49
N ILE A 62 3.59 8.07 5.41
CA ILE A 62 3.25 6.67 5.72
C ILE A 62 2.64 6.00 4.49
N THR A 63 1.70 6.66 3.81
CA THR A 63 1.08 6.13 2.59
C THR A 63 2.14 5.87 1.50
N MET A 64 3.05 6.82 1.26
CA MET A 64 4.15 6.65 0.31
C MET A 64 5.04 5.47 0.68
N PHE A 65 5.40 5.33 1.95
CA PHE A 65 6.23 4.23 2.43
C PHE A 65 5.55 2.87 2.24
N LEU A 66 4.25 2.77 2.55
CA LEU A 66 3.48 1.54 2.35
C LEU A 66 3.40 1.17 0.86
N LEU A 67 3.12 2.14 -0.01
CA LEU A 67 3.07 1.94 -1.45
C LEU A 67 4.41 1.48 -2.00
N LEU A 68 5.51 2.14 -1.65
CA LEU A 68 6.85 1.72 -2.10
C LEU A 68 7.18 0.31 -1.63
N ARG A 69 6.88 -0.01 -0.38
CA ARG A 69 7.18 -1.33 0.20
C ARG A 69 6.41 -2.46 -0.46
N ILE A 70 5.19 -2.21 -0.94
CA ILE A 70 4.39 -3.20 -1.67
C ILE A 70 4.78 -3.22 -3.16
N PHE A 71 4.99 -2.05 -3.74
CA PHE A 71 5.20 -1.89 -5.19
C PHE A 71 6.57 -2.41 -5.64
N ILE A 72 7.65 -2.07 -4.93
CA ILE A 72 9.02 -2.46 -5.31
C ILE A 72 9.17 -3.98 -5.48
N PRO A 73 8.80 -4.84 -4.50
CA PRO A 73 9.00 -6.28 -4.63
C PRO A 73 8.09 -6.92 -5.71
N LEU A 74 6.97 -6.30 -6.06
CA LEU A 74 6.10 -6.78 -7.14
C LEU A 74 6.58 -6.31 -8.52
N PHE A 75 6.90 -5.03 -8.65
CA PHE A 75 7.18 -4.39 -9.93
C PHE A 75 8.59 -4.69 -10.44
N VAL A 76 9.61 -4.70 -9.58
CA VAL A 76 11.00 -4.95 -10.00
C VAL A 76 11.18 -6.31 -10.69
N PRO A 77 10.73 -7.46 -10.11
CA PRO A 77 10.90 -8.74 -10.79
C PRO A 77 10.07 -8.83 -12.06
N TYR A 78 8.87 -8.23 -12.08
CA TYR A 78 8.04 -8.17 -13.28
C TYR A 78 8.74 -7.41 -14.42
N LEU A 79 9.27 -6.22 -14.12
CA LEU A 79 9.99 -5.40 -15.09
C LEU A 79 11.26 -6.10 -15.59
N LYS A 80 12.00 -6.75 -14.68
CA LYS A 80 13.19 -7.53 -15.05
C LYS A 80 12.82 -8.64 -16.03
N LYS A 81 11.73 -9.37 -15.77
CA LYS A 81 11.24 -10.43 -16.65
C LYS A 81 10.83 -9.88 -18.01
N SER A 82 10.06 -8.78 -18.05
CA SER A 82 9.61 -8.22 -19.34
C SER A 82 10.79 -7.73 -20.21
N ILE A 83 11.85 -7.20 -19.59
CA ILE A 83 13.06 -6.80 -20.32
C ILE A 83 13.79 -8.02 -20.88
N GLN A 84 13.85 -9.12 -20.13
CA GLN A 84 14.46 -10.36 -20.59
C GLN A 84 13.69 -10.96 -21.76
N ASP A 85 12.36 -11.09 -21.62
CA ASP A 85 11.48 -11.62 -22.67
C ASP A 85 11.61 -10.78 -23.97
N TYR A 86 11.75 -9.45 -23.83
CA TYR A 86 11.98 -8.56 -24.98
C TYR A 86 13.35 -8.78 -25.65
N LYS A 87 14.41 -9.01 -24.88
CA LYS A 87 15.74 -9.30 -25.43
C LYS A 87 15.75 -10.62 -26.20
N GLU A 88 15.18 -11.67 -25.62
CA GLU A 88 15.07 -12.99 -26.26
C GLU A 88 14.25 -12.90 -27.57
N TYR A 89 13.16 -12.14 -27.56
CA TYR A 89 12.38 -11.88 -28.78
C TYR A 89 13.17 -11.17 -29.88
N LYS A 90 14.01 -10.20 -29.51
CA LYS A 90 14.86 -9.46 -30.45
C LYS A 90 15.95 -10.37 -31.04
N GLU A 91 16.60 -11.17 -30.21
CA GLU A 91 17.64 -12.13 -30.63
C GLU A 91 17.10 -13.24 -31.54
N TYR A 92 15.85 -13.67 -31.39
CA TYR A 92 15.22 -14.66 -32.29
C TYR A 92 14.85 -14.08 -33.67
N LYS A 93 14.74 -12.75 -33.78
CA LYS A 93 14.31 -12.05 -35.00
C LYS A 93 15.45 -11.53 -35.88
N GLU A 94 16.68 -11.50 -35.35
CA GLU A 94 17.93 -11.18 -36.07
C GLU A 94 18.61 -12.46 -36.55
#